data_AF-A0A495S2T0-F1
#
_entry.id   AF-A0A495S2T0-F1
#
_cell.length_a   1.000
_cell.length_b   1.000
_cell.length_c   1.000
_cell.angle_alpha   90.00
_cell.angle_beta   90.00
_cell.angle_gamma   90.00
#
_symmetry.space_group_name_H-M   'P 1'
#
loop_
_entity.id
_entity.type
_entity.pdbx_description
1 polymer ?
#
loop_
_entity_poly.entity_id
_entity_poly.type
_entity_poly.pdbx_seq_one_letter_code
_entity_poly.pdbx_strand_id
1 'polypeptide(L)'
;MHKKNFIVLFLLLITANTVFSQKDGYWDKTRATTEEISVSARDRIIIKTQDFPEGTTEVVYRITLLDKNQQMAGSLVSVLKAIPDPTGISQGSAGAVFILSKISGDDKCKYAVFSSAELAVKYKENGKTDDACLVQDTPVSKDAKRLSTEKSACMQSNSGNLWFGFESKNWIMNQKIILEVVPWVDNKLSRGWTIENRKAIIDQCKTSNLAQKMTNSDDFCVCILDKIQSKYTFKEFQKLLAVERAKAFKDFGNSCFGESSLSKSVYDDLRKQAAVLAKQAKQGEAIVKLTTIINDGKATSLDYNSIGSSYVLTKQYGKAIKFLKEGEKLDDTELLIKLNLAHAYLLNDNYASAKAIYKKYQSQNVTDSLSWTQKIKQDFAAFKKAGIVSNNFERVLKLMDK
;
A
#
# COMPACT_ATOMS: atom_id res chain seq x y z
N MET A 1 -38.14 -6.09 -41.87
CA MET A 1 -36.74 -6.10 -41.41
C MET A 1 -36.57 -5.81 -39.90
N HIS A 2 -37.54 -6.17 -39.04
CA HIS A 2 -37.57 -5.73 -37.63
C HIS A 2 -37.55 -6.83 -36.54
N LYS A 3 -37.52 -8.12 -36.90
CA LYS A 3 -37.53 -9.22 -35.89
C LYS A 3 -36.15 -9.74 -35.49
N LYS A 4 -35.08 -9.49 -36.27
CA LYS A 4 -33.72 -9.97 -35.98
C LYS A 4 -32.97 -9.12 -34.94
N ASN A 5 -33.31 -7.83 -34.80
CA ASN A 5 -32.61 -6.93 -33.87
C ASN A 5 -33.08 -7.07 -32.42
N PHE A 6 -34.24 -7.68 -32.16
CA PHE A 6 -34.76 -7.86 -30.80
C PHE A 6 -34.10 -9.04 -30.07
N ILE A 7 -33.71 -10.09 -30.80
CA ILE A 7 -33.06 -11.27 -30.24
C ILE A 7 -31.61 -10.95 -29.84
N VAL A 8 -30.92 -10.09 -30.59
CA VAL A 8 -29.55 -9.66 -30.28
C VAL A 8 -29.52 -8.75 -29.04
N LEU A 9 -30.55 -7.91 -28.85
CA LEU A 9 -30.66 -7.07 -27.65
C LEU A 9 -30.98 -7.88 -26.38
N PHE A 10 -31.74 -8.97 -26.51
CA PHE A 10 -32.07 -9.86 -25.40
C PHE A 10 -30.89 -10.77 -24.97
N LEU A 11 -30.04 -11.17 -25.92
CA LEU A 11 -28.81 -11.93 -25.63
C LEU A 11 -27.70 -11.07 -25.01
N LEU A 12 -27.69 -9.76 -25.24
CA LEU A 12 -26.75 -8.81 -24.61
C LEU A 12 -27.13 -8.42 -23.17
N LEU A 13 -28.37 -8.67 -22.74
CA LEU A 13 -28.83 -8.42 -21.36
C LEU A 13 -28.55 -9.58 -20.40
N ILE A 14 -28.22 -10.78 -20.89
CA ILE A 14 -27.95 -11.97 -20.05
C ILE A 14 -26.47 -12.04 -19.62
N THR A 15 -25.58 -11.25 -20.23
CA THR A 15 -24.17 -11.14 -19.82
C THR A 15 -23.91 -9.99 -18.85
N ALA A 16 -24.96 -9.29 -18.39
CA ALA A 16 -24.85 -8.27 -17.37
C ALA A 16 -24.56 -8.90 -16.00
N ASN A 17 -23.26 -8.98 -15.69
CA ASN A 17 -22.71 -8.90 -14.34
C ASN A 17 -23.22 -9.95 -13.35
N THR A 18 -22.76 -11.19 -13.48
CA THR A 18 -22.39 -11.96 -12.28
C THR A 18 -21.07 -11.41 -11.73
N VAL A 19 -21.09 -10.15 -11.26
CA VAL A 19 -20.13 -9.72 -10.26
C VAL A 19 -20.52 -10.52 -9.02
N PHE A 20 -19.97 -11.73 -8.89
CA PHE A 20 -19.89 -12.36 -7.58
C PHE A 20 -19.11 -11.37 -6.73
N SER A 21 -19.82 -10.58 -5.92
CA SER A 21 -19.19 -9.82 -4.85
C SER A 21 -18.32 -10.81 -4.10
N GLN A 22 -17.01 -10.57 -4.10
CA GLN A 22 -16.11 -11.39 -3.28
C GLN A 22 -16.65 -11.30 -1.87
N LYS A 23 -16.93 -12.45 -1.24
CA LYS A 23 -17.40 -12.46 0.15
C LYS A 23 -16.29 -11.79 0.96
N ASP A 24 -16.54 -10.60 1.47
CA ASP A 24 -15.54 -9.80 2.22
C ASP A 24 -15.13 -10.46 3.54
N GLY A 25 -15.81 -11.54 3.94
CA GLY A 25 -15.48 -12.35 5.10
C GLY A 25 -16.27 -13.65 5.20
N TYR A 26 -16.22 -14.27 6.38
CA TYR A 26 -16.94 -15.51 6.70
C TYR A 26 -17.29 -15.61 8.19
N TRP A 27 -18.39 -16.31 8.51
CA TRP A 27 -18.69 -16.73 9.88
C TRP A 27 -17.76 -17.87 10.29
N ASP A 28 -16.92 -17.66 11.30
CA ASP A 28 -15.99 -18.65 11.81
C ASP A 28 -16.69 -19.63 12.75
N LYS A 29 -17.00 -20.80 12.18
CA LYS A 29 -17.71 -21.88 12.85
C LYS A 29 -16.79 -22.75 13.72
N THR A 30 -15.47 -22.62 13.54
CA THR A 30 -14.48 -23.40 14.30
C THR A 30 -14.17 -22.74 15.65
N ARG A 31 -14.16 -21.41 15.68
CA ARG A 31 -13.98 -20.60 16.89
C ARG A 31 -15.32 -20.06 17.42
N ALA A 32 -16.40 -20.81 17.19
CA ALA A 32 -17.69 -20.54 17.78
C ALA A 32 -17.71 -20.97 19.25
N THR A 33 -18.44 -20.23 20.09
CA THR A 33 -18.75 -20.62 21.47
C THR A 33 -20.12 -21.26 21.48
N THR A 34 -20.26 -22.44 22.07
CA THR A 34 -21.55 -23.08 22.36
C THR A 34 -21.48 -23.61 23.78
N GLU A 35 -22.17 -22.93 24.70
CA GLU A 35 -22.18 -23.29 26.12
C GLU A 35 -23.60 -23.61 26.55
N GLU A 36 -23.74 -24.70 27.29
CA GLU A 36 -25.00 -25.17 27.86
C GLU A 36 -24.84 -25.27 29.38
N ILE A 37 -25.55 -24.43 30.13
CA ILE A 37 -25.37 -24.32 31.57
C ILE A 37 -26.71 -24.27 32.31
N SER A 38 -26.78 -24.97 33.43
CA SER A 38 -27.91 -24.86 34.35
C SER A 38 -27.62 -23.81 35.41
N VAL A 39 -28.53 -22.87 35.58
CA VAL A 39 -28.42 -21.76 36.54
C VAL A 39 -29.49 -21.92 37.59
N SER A 40 -29.09 -21.89 38.86
CA SER A 40 -30.03 -21.94 39.97
C SER A 40 -30.86 -20.66 40.09
N ALA A 41 -32.02 -20.78 40.73
CA ALA A 41 -32.91 -19.65 40.95
C ALA A 41 -32.15 -18.49 41.63
N ARG A 42 -32.28 -17.28 41.06
CA ARG A 42 -31.63 -16.03 41.54
C ARG A 42 -30.11 -16.00 41.48
N ASP A 43 -29.45 -17.01 40.92
CA ASP A 43 -28.00 -17.05 40.80
C ASP A 43 -27.49 -16.18 39.63
N ARG A 44 -26.22 -15.75 39.73
CA ARG A 44 -25.49 -15.02 38.69
C ARG A 44 -24.29 -15.81 38.20
N ILE A 45 -24.22 -16.01 36.90
CA ILE A 45 -23.11 -16.70 36.24
C ILE A 45 -22.44 -15.82 35.19
N ILE A 46 -21.21 -16.16 34.84
CA ILE A 46 -20.45 -15.56 33.75
C ILE A 46 -20.01 -16.66 32.79
N ILE A 47 -20.23 -16.43 31.50
CA ILE A 47 -19.74 -17.29 30.42
C ILE A 47 -18.76 -16.49 29.56
N LYS A 48 -17.51 -16.94 29.47
CA LYS A 48 -16.51 -16.36 28.56
C LYS A 48 -16.68 -16.99 27.18
N THR A 49 -16.63 -16.18 26.12
CA THR A 49 -16.53 -16.70 24.75
C THR A 49 -15.13 -17.25 24.46
N GLN A 50 -15.02 -18.07 23.42
CA GLN A 50 -13.76 -18.37 22.78
C GLN A 50 -13.07 -17.08 22.31
N ASP A 51 -11.75 -17.15 22.21
CA ASP A 51 -10.96 -16.04 21.68
C ASP A 51 -11.27 -15.83 20.20
N PHE A 52 -11.61 -14.60 19.84
CA PHE A 52 -11.99 -14.22 18.50
C PHE A 52 -10.77 -14.23 17.56
N PRO A 53 -10.98 -14.65 16.30
CA PRO A 53 -10.01 -14.51 15.25
C PRO A 53 -9.45 -13.08 15.09
N GLU A 54 -8.20 -12.98 14.65
CA GLU A 54 -7.70 -11.74 14.07
C GLU A 54 -8.55 -11.35 12.84
N GLY A 55 -8.93 -10.07 12.74
CA GLY A 55 -9.83 -9.59 11.70
C GLY A 55 -11.32 -9.78 12.01
N THR A 56 -11.71 -10.15 13.23
CA THR A 56 -13.11 -10.17 13.62
C THR A 56 -13.70 -8.76 13.68
N THR A 57 -14.71 -8.50 12.86
CA THR A 57 -15.41 -7.20 12.79
C THR A 57 -16.84 -7.27 13.30
N GLU A 58 -17.41 -8.47 13.35
CA GLU A 58 -18.77 -8.70 13.83
C GLU A 58 -18.86 -9.98 14.63
N VAL A 59 -19.87 -10.05 15.48
CA VAL A 59 -20.26 -11.26 16.22
C VAL A 59 -21.76 -11.37 16.16
N VAL A 60 -22.27 -12.56 15.87
CA VAL A 60 -23.67 -12.90 16.16
C VAL A 60 -23.71 -13.77 17.39
N TYR A 61 -24.67 -13.51 18.26
CA TYR A 61 -24.97 -14.41 19.35
C TYR A 61 -26.44 -14.75 19.39
N ARG A 62 -26.71 -15.91 19.98
CA ARG A 62 -28.03 -16.44 20.25
C ARG A 62 -28.07 -16.97 21.67
N ILE A 63 -29.08 -16.53 22.41
CA ILE A 63 -29.39 -16.99 23.76
C ILE A 63 -30.74 -17.71 23.68
N THR A 64 -30.80 -18.93 24.21
CA THR A 64 -32.04 -19.70 24.30
C THR A 64 -32.17 -20.27 25.71
N LEU A 65 -33.30 -20.01 26.36
CA LEU A 65 -33.65 -20.65 27.62
C LEU A 65 -34.53 -21.84 27.31
N LEU A 66 -34.20 -22.99 27.90
CA LEU A 66 -34.93 -24.23 27.75
C LEU A 66 -35.41 -24.72 29.11
N ASP A 67 -36.58 -25.34 29.13
CA ASP A 67 -37.03 -26.07 30.31
C ASP A 67 -36.19 -27.37 30.47
N LYS A 68 -36.11 -27.95 31.68
CA LYS A 68 -35.23 -29.11 31.97
C LYS A 68 -35.30 -30.28 30.98
N ASN A 69 -36.46 -30.51 30.37
CA ASN A 69 -36.70 -31.63 29.46
C ASN A 69 -36.64 -31.26 27.97
N GLN A 70 -36.40 -29.98 27.65
CA GLN A 70 -36.32 -29.51 26.26
C GLN A 70 -34.89 -29.66 25.71
N GLN A 71 -34.81 -29.95 24.42
CA GLN A 71 -33.57 -30.00 23.64
C GLN A 71 -33.63 -28.97 22.50
N MET A 72 -32.48 -28.49 22.05
CA MET A 72 -32.43 -27.57 20.91
C MET A 72 -32.85 -28.26 19.61
N ALA A 73 -33.66 -27.57 18.80
CA ALA A 73 -34.01 -28.00 17.44
C ALA A 73 -32.99 -27.63 16.34
N GLY A 74 -31.77 -27.22 16.72
CA GLY A 74 -30.68 -26.93 15.79
C GLY A 74 -29.74 -25.82 16.28
N SER A 75 -28.46 -25.89 15.93
CA SER A 75 -27.42 -24.93 16.36
C SER A 75 -27.36 -23.67 15.49
N LEU A 76 -26.80 -22.58 16.01
CA LEU A 76 -26.55 -21.33 15.30
C LEU A 76 -25.61 -21.60 14.13
N VAL A 77 -24.58 -22.42 14.34
CA VAL A 77 -23.66 -22.87 13.29
C VAL A 77 -24.40 -23.56 12.14
N SER A 78 -25.41 -24.40 12.41
CA SER A 78 -26.21 -25.03 11.35
C SER A 78 -27.08 -24.04 10.60
N VAL A 79 -27.66 -23.05 11.28
CA VAL A 79 -28.40 -21.95 10.62
C VAL A 79 -27.48 -21.17 9.69
N LEU A 80 -26.28 -20.81 10.16
CA LEU A 80 -25.26 -20.11 9.37
C LEU A 80 -24.69 -20.94 8.21
N LYS A 81 -24.83 -22.27 8.21
CA LYS A 81 -24.47 -23.13 7.07
C LYS A 81 -25.55 -23.12 5.98
N ALA A 82 -26.82 -22.92 6.36
CA ALA A 82 -27.95 -22.95 5.44
C ALA A 82 -28.15 -21.64 4.66
N ILE A 83 -27.42 -20.57 5.03
CA ILE A 83 -27.53 -19.25 4.39
C ILE A 83 -26.56 -19.18 3.17
N PRO A 84 -27.08 -19.06 1.93
CA PRO A 84 -26.24 -19.05 0.72
C PRO A 84 -25.25 -17.88 0.65
N ASP A 85 -25.70 -16.71 1.09
CA ASP A 85 -24.88 -15.50 1.25
C ASP A 85 -24.78 -15.12 2.73
N PRO A 86 -23.66 -15.43 3.38
CA PRO A 86 -23.52 -15.22 4.82
C PRO A 86 -23.45 -13.73 5.20
N THR A 87 -23.24 -12.82 4.24
CA THR A 87 -23.29 -11.37 4.46
C THR A 87 -24.72 -10.85 4.65
N GLY A 88 -25.74 -11.62 4.23
CA GLY A 88 -27.15 -11.24 4.38
C GLY A 88 -27.59 -11.04 5.84
N ILE A 89 -26.89 -11.67 6.79
CA ILE A 89 -27.10 -11.43 8.23
C ILE A 89 -26.59 -10.05 8.65
N SER A 90 -25.53 -9.56 7.99
CA SER A 90 -24.90 -8.28 8.26
C SER A 90 -25.70 -7.09 7.68
N GLN A 91 -26.67 -7.34 6.78
CA GLN A 91 -27.41 -6.29 6.05
C GLN A 91 -28.66 -5.71 6.75
N GLY A 92 -28.94 -6.04 8.02
CA GLY A 92 -29.98 -5.33 8.79
C GLY A 92 -30.75 -6.17 9.80
N SER A 93 -31.80 -5.58 10.39
CA SER A 93 -32.64 -6.19 11.44
C SER A 93 -33.39 -7.45 10.98
N ALA A 94 -33.65 -7.61 9.68
CA ALA A 94 -34.24 -8.83 9.12
C ALA A 94 -33.33 -10.07 9.27
N GLY A 95 -32.00 -9.88 9.30
CA GLY A 95 -31.02 -10.97 9.47
C GLY A 95 -31.03 -11.60 10.87
N ALA A 96 -31.36 -10.81 11.91
CA ALA A 96 -31.45 -11.29 13.29
C ALA A 96 -32.63 -12.26 13.51
N VAL A 97 -33.72 -12.09 12.75
CA VAL A 97 -34.89 -12.98 12.80
C VAL A 97 -34.53 -14.39 12.30
N PHE A 98 -33.64 -14.50 11.32
CA PHE A 98 -33.20 -15.79 10.78
C PHE A 98 -32.36 -16.61 11.77
N ILE A 99 -31.64 -15.94 12.68
CA ILE A 99 -30.81 -16.60 13.69
C ILE A 99 -31.55 -16.87 15.00
N LEU A 100 -32.65 -16.17 15.28
CA LEU A 100 -33.45 -16.38 16.50
C LEU A 100 -33.96 -17.82 16.62
N SER A 101 -33.92 -18.38 17.83
CA SER A 101 -34.42 -19.74 18.06
C SER A 101 -35.93 -19.85 17.87
N LYS A 102 -36.37 -20.91 17.19
CA LYS A 102 -37.80 -21.26 17.06
C LYS A 102 -38.40 -21.86 18.33
N ILE A 103 -37.54 -22.31 19.26
CA ILE A 103 -37.93 -22.91 20.54
C ILE A 103 -37.41 -22.04 21.69
N SER A 104 -38.24 -21.86 22.70
CA SER A 104 -37.86 -21.27 24.00
C SER A 104 -38.79 -21.84 25.06
N GLY A 105 -38.26 -22.09 26.25
CA GLY A 105 -39.06 -22.37 27.45
C GLY A 105 -39.77 -21.12 27.97
N ASP A 106 -40.49 -21.28 29.09
CA ASP A 106 -41.22 -20.20 29.75
C ASP A 106 -40.32 -19.36 30.68
N ASP A 107 -39.14 -19.90 31.03
CA ASP A 107 -38.11 -19.26 31.84
C ASP A 107 -37.58 -17.97 31.20
N LYS A 108 -37.27 -16.97 32.04
CA LYS A 108 -36.73 -15.67 31.60
C LYS A 108 -35.49 -15.27 32.39
N CYS A 109 -34.49 -14.72 31.70
CA CYS A 109 -33.31 -14.13 32.33
C CYS A 109 -33.06 -12.70 31.85
N LYS A 110 -32.36 -11.94 32.70
CA LYS A 110 -31.64 -10.74 32.28
C LYS A 110 -30.20 -11.12 31.94
N TYR A 111 -29.58 -10.40 31.01
CA TYR A 111 -28.16 -10.59 30.73
C TYR A 111 -27.46 -9.27 30.41
N ALA A 112 -26.16 -9.26 30.64
CA ALA A 112 -25.26 -8.17 30.28
C ALA A 112 -24.01 -8.74 29.61
N VAL A 113 -23.41 -7.97 28.71
CA VAL A 113 -22.17 -8.34 28.01
C VAL A 113 -21.07 -7.36 28.41
N PHE A 114 -19.88 -7.91 28.64
CA PHE A 114 -18.72 -7.15 29.06
C PHE A 114 -17.55 -7.43 28.12
N SER A 115 -16.71 -6.42 27.92
CA SER A 115 -15.49 -6.50 27.09
C SER A 115 -14.23 -6.80 27.91
N SER A 116 -14.35 -7.01 29.22
CA SER A 116 -13.24 -7.44 30.08
C SER A 116 -13.67 -8.41 31.17
N ALA A 117 -12.74 -9.28 31.57
CA ALA A 117 -12.95 -10.23 32.68
C ALA A 117 -13.23 -9.52 34.01
N GLU A 118 -12.52 -8.43 34.29
CA GLU A 118 -12.64 -7.68 35.54
C GLU A 118 -14.06 -7.13 35.73
N LEU A 119 -14.63 -6.55 34.66
CA LEU A 119 -15.99 -6.00 34.70
C LEU A 119 -17.05 -7.12 34.87
N ALA A 120 -16.85 -8.26 34.20
CA ALA A 120 -17.74 -9.41 34.35
C ALA A 120 -17.69 -10.00 35.76
N VAL A 121 -16.51 -10.08 36.39
CA VAL A 121 -16.37 -10.55 37.78
C VAL A 121 -17.09 -9.60 38.74
N LYS A 122 -16.92 -8.27 38.57
CA LYS A 122 -17.65 -7.27 39.37
C LYS A 122 -19.17 -7.44 39.25
N TYR A 123 -19.69 -7.66 38.05
CA TYR A 123 -21.12 -7.96 37.84
C TYR A 123 -21.57 -9.22 38.58
N LYS A 124 -20.77 -10.29 38.55
CA LYS A 124 -21.12 -11.53 39.26
C LYS A 124 -21.31 -11.27 40.76
N GLU A 125 -20.43 -10.47 41.36
CA GLU A 125 -20.45 -10.14 42.78
C GLU A 125 -21.61 -9.22 43.16
N ASN A 126 -21.77 -8.09 42.47
CA ASN A 126 -22.67 -7.01 42.91
C ASN A 126 -23.94 -6.83 42.06
N GLY A 127 -24.03 -7.50 40.90
CA GLY A 127 -25.17 -7.43 39.97
C GLY A 127 -25.28 -6.13 39.17
N LYS A 128 -24.32 -5.20 39.27
CA LYS A 128 -24.36 -3.91 38.57
C LYS A 128 -23.94 -4.05 37.12
N THR A 129 -24.64 -3.35 36.23
CA THR A 129 -24.41 -3.37 34.78
C THR A 129 -23.87 -2.06 34.23
N ASP A 130 -23.43 -1.14 35.10
CA ASP A 130 -23.03 0.23 34.73
C ASP A 130 -21.89 0.25 33.70
N ASP A 131 -20.98 -0.72 33.79
CA ASP A 131 -19.83 -0.85 32.90
C ASP A 131 -20.03 -1.92 31.80
N ALA A 132 -21.25 -2.44 31.64
CA ALA A 132 -21.55 -3.39 30.58
C ALA A 132 -21.59 -2.69 29.21
N CYS A 133 -20.99 -3.32 28.21
CA CYS A 133 -21.00 -2.82 26.85
C CYS A 133 -22.33 -3.09 26.12
N LEU A 134 -23.16 -4.00 26.67
CA LEU A 134 -24.54 -4.24 26.27
C LEU A 134 -25.34 -4.73 27.48
N VAL A 135 -26.56 -4.23 27.65
CA VAL A 135 -27.48 -4.66 28.71
C VAL A 135 -28.83 -5.06 28.11
N GLN A 136 -29.32 -6.23 28.51
CA GLN A 136 -30.69 -6.67 28.28
C GLN A 136 -31.41 -6.74 29.62
N ASP A 137 -31.95 -5.60 30.04
CA ASP A 137 -32.59 -5.47 31.35
C ASP A 137 -34.04 -5.97 31.38
N THR A 138 -34.73 -6.01 30.23
CA THR A 138 -36.02 -6.68 30.12
C THR A 138 -35.82 -8.20 30.07
N PRO A 139 -36.41 -8.99 30.99
CA PRO A 139 -36.24 -10.44 30.99
C PRO A 139 -36.75 -11.09 29.71
N VAL A 140 -35.93 -11.96 29.11
CA VAL A 140 -36.22 -12.66 27.85
C VAL A 140 -36.00 -14.17 27.99
N SER A 141 -36.78 -14.96 27.26
CA SER A 141 -36.61 -16.42 27.15
C SER A 141 -35.76 -16.83 25.94
N LYS A 142 -35.58 -15.93 24.98
CA LYS A 142 -34.65 -16.06 23.86
C LYS A 142 -34.26 -14.70 23.33
N ASP A 143 -33.07 -14.60 22.78
CA ASP A 143 -32.58 -13.38 22.14
C ASP A 143 -31.55 -13.73 21.08
N ALA A 144 -31.42 -12.89 20.06
CA ALA A 144 -30.35 -12.99 19.09
C ALA A 144 -30.00 -11.60 18.58
N LYS A 145 -28.72 -11.22 18.70
CA LYS A 145 -28.25 -9.92 18.24
C LYS A 145 -26.95 -10.05 17.46
N ARG A 146 -26.71 -9.04 16.63
CA ARG A 146 -25.45 -8.82 15.92
C ARG A 146 -24.74 -7.64 16.55
N LEU A 147 -23.49 -7.84 16.93
CA LEU A 147 -22.57 -6.81 17.39
C LEU A 147 -21.56 -6.55 16.29
N SER A 148 -21.27 -5.29 15.97
CA SER A 148 -20.23 -4.91 15.03
C SER A 148 -19.33 -3.84 15.63
N THR A 149 -18.09 -3.77 15.16
CA THR A 149 -17.12 -2.73 15.56
C THR A 149 -17.67 -1.31 15.34
N GLU A 150 -18.52 -1.11 14.34
CA GLU A 150 -19.13 0.19 14.03
C GLU A 150 -20.26 0.59 15.00
N LYS A 151 -21.06 -0.39 15.48
CA LYS A 151 -22.34 -0.11 16.16
C LYS A 151 -22.41 -0.55 17.61
N SER A 152 -21.44 -1.36 18.08
CA SER A 152 -21.46 -1.92 19.42
C SER A 152 -20.22 -1.54 20.20
N ALA A 153 -20.43 -0.93 21.37
CA ALA A 153 -19.37 -0.68 22.34
C ALA A 153 -18.61 -1.96 22.74
N CYS A 154 -19.27 -3.13 22.67
CA CYS A 154 -18.64 -4.42 22.98
C CYS A 154 -17.52 -4.80 22.02
N MET A 155 -17.58 -4.34 20.77
CA MET A 155 -16.62 -4.67 19.72
C MET A 155 -15.59 -3.55 19.48
N GLN A 156 -15.84 -2.34 19.96
CA GLN A 156 -14.96 -1.18 19.76
C GLN A 156 -13.62 -1.29 20.49
N SER A 157 -13.55 -2.06 21.58
CA SER A 157 -12.35 -2.18 22.42
C SER A 157 -11.30 -3.15 21.87
N ASN A 158 -11.50 -3.70 20.67
CA ASN A 158 -10.68 -4.81 20.12
C ASN A 158 -10.60 -5.98 21.11
N SER A 159 -11.72 -6.23 21.80
CA SER A 159 -11.87 -7.26 22.81
C SER A 159 -11.70 -8.62 22.12
N GLY A 160 -10.59 -9.29 22.42
CA GLY A 160 -10.26 -10.60 21.85
C GLY A 160 -11.25 -11.71 22.25
N ASN A 161 -12.24 -11.41 23.10
CA ASN A 161 -13.37 -12.26 23.49
C ASN A 161 -14.39 -11.40 24.27
N LEU A 162 -15.54 -11.96 24.61
CA LEU A 162 -16.58 -11.32 25.40
C LEU A 162 -16.95 -12.17 26.62
N TRP A 163 -17.56 -11.53 27.61
CA TRP A 163 -18.12 -12.18 28.78
C TRP A 163 -19.60 -11.89 28.89
N PHE A 164 -20.41 -12.95 28.91
CA PHE A 164 -21.87 -12.88 29.07
C PHE A 164 -22.22 -13.18 30.52
N GLY A 165 -22.73 -12.17 31.22
CA GLY A 165 -23.29 -12.31 32.56
C GLY A 165 -24.79 -12.55 32.50
N PHE A 166 -25.26 -13.58 33.19
CA PHE A 166 -26.68 -13.92 33.28
C PHE A 166 -27.17 -13.85 34.72
N GLU A 167 -28.39 -13.38 34.90
CA GLU A 167 -29.11 -13.43 36.18
C GLU A 167 -30.45 -14.15 35.97
N SER A 168 -30.65 -15.26 36.69
CA SER A 168 -31.94 -15.96 36.68
C SER A 168 -33.01 -15.15 37.41
N LYS A 169 -34.17 -14.96 36.78
CA LYS A 169 -35.35 -14.37 37.43
C LYS A 169 -36.37 -15.41 37.88
N ASN A 170 -36.04 -16.69 37.77
CA ASN A 170 -36.88 -17.77 38.27
C ASN A 170 -36.93 -17.78 39.79
N TRP A 171 -38.11 -18.06 40.34
CA TRP A 171 -38.33 -18.08 41.78
C TRP A 171 -37.89 -19.39 42.44
N ILE A 172 -38.15 -20.54 41.80
CA ILE A 172 -37.92 -21.88 42.37
C ILE A 172 -37.05 -22.79 41.46
N MET A 173 -37.25 -22.73 40.14
CA MET A 173 -36.70 -23.75 39.23
C MET A 173 -35.35 -23.30 38.65
N ASN A 174 -34.40 -24.24 38.57
CA ASN A 174 -33.19 -24.06 37.77
C ASN A 174 -33.57 -23.91 36.29
N GLN A 175 -32.96 -22.92 35.63
CA GLN A 175 -33.12 -22.69 34.19
C GLN A 175 -31.93 -23.28 33.43
N LYS A 176 -32.16 -23.68 32.18
CA LYS A 176 -31.09 -24.10 31.27
C LYS A 176 -30.84 -23.00 30.25
N ILE A 177 -29.66 -22.40 30.28
CA ILE A 177 -29.23 -21.36 29.34
C ILE A 177 -28.34 -22.00 28.28
N ILE A 178 -28.63 -21.69 27.02
CA ILE A 178 -27.74 -22.00 25.91
C ILE A 178 -27.28 -20.70 25.29
N LEU A 179 -25.96 -20.51 25.28
CA LEU A 179 -25.29 -19.38 24.65
C LEU A 179 -24.52 -19.88 23.44
N GLU A 180 -24.84 -19.34 22.26
CA GLU A 180 -24.10 -19.57 21.04
C GLU A 180 -23.55 -18.24 20.53
N VAL A 181 -22.25 -18.18 20.24
CA VAL A 181 -21.57 -16.97 19.75
C VAL A 181 -20.69 -17.34 18.56
N VAL A 182 -20.86 -16.65 17.43
CA VAL A 182 -20.11 -16.92 16.19
C VAL A 182 -19.53 -15.60 15.65
N PRO A 183 -18.19 -15.48 15.54
CA PRO A 183 -17.56 -14.30 14.97
C PRO A 183 -17.57 -14.29 13.44
N TRP A 184 -17.69 -13.12 12.84
CA TRP A 184 -17.42 -12.84 11.44
C TRP A 184 -15.99 -12.36 11.28
N VAL A 185 -15.24 -12.96 10.34
CA VAL A 185 -13.85 -12.63 10.05
C VAL A 185 -13.76 -11.96 8.70
N ASP A 186 -13.25 -10.74 8.67
CA ASP A 186 -12.94 -10.02 7.43
C ASP A 186 -11.66 -10.59 6.78
N ASN A 187 -11.73 -10.91 5.50
CA ASN A 187 -10.64 -11.56 4.75
C ASN A 187 -9.41 -10.66 4.57
N LYS A 188 -9.58 -9.33 4.56
CA LYS A 188 -8.48 -8.37 4.43
C LYS A 188 -7.85 -8.09 5.79
N LEU A 189 -8.67 -7.83 6.81
CA LEU A 189 -8.20 -7.52 8.15
C LEU A 189 -7.57 -8.73 8.85
N SER A 190 -8.04 -9.94 8.57
CA SER A 190 -7.45 -11.18 9.11
C SER A 190 -6.02 -11.45 8.64
N ARG A 191 -5.50 -10.71 7.65
CA ARG A 191 -4.09 -10.78 7.24
C ARG A 191 -3.13 -10.06 8.21
N GLY A 192 -3.66 -9.35 9.21
CA GLY A 192 -2.89 -8.73 10.30
C GLY A 192 -2.12 -7.46 9.94
N TRP A 193 -2.49 -6.79 8.84
CA TRP A 193 -1.86 -5.55 8.40
C TRP A 193 -2.49 -4.31 9.06
N THR A 194 -2.30 -4.17 10.37
CA THR A 194 -2.75 -2.99 11.14
C THR A 194 -2.03 -1.71 10.71
N ILE A 195 -2.48 -0.55 11.19
CA ILE A 195 -1.82 0.75 10.92
C ILE A 195 -0.37 0.71 11.42
N GLU A 196 -0.15 0.19 12.62
CA GLU A 196 1.15 0.09 13.29
C GLU A 196 2.07 -0.86 12.52
N ASN A 197 1.56 -2.02 12.10
CA ASN A 197 2.33 -3.00 11.35
C ASN A 197 2.73 -2.48 9.96
N ARG A 198 1.83 -1.77 9.27
CA ARG A 198 2.15 -1.11 8.00
C ARG A 198 3.18 -0.01 8.18
N LYS A 199 3.05 0.80 9.23
CA LYS A 199 4.02 1.85 9.58
C LYS A 199 5.41 1.28 9.82
N ALA A 200 5.52 0.17 10.56
CA ALA A 200 6.80 -0.48 10.81
C ALA A 200 7.52 -0.92 9.51
N ILE A 201 6.79 -1.42 8.51
CA ILE A 201 7.37 -1.78 7.21
C ILE A 201 7.83 -0.55 6.43
N ILE A 202 7.02 0.52 6.42
CA ILE A 202 7.38 1.78 5.74
C ILE A 202 8.63 2.39 6.39
N ASP A 203 8.68 2.46 7.72
CA ASP A 203 9.81 3.01 8.45
C ASP A 203 11.08 2.19 8.21
N GLN A 204 10.97 0.86 8.16
CA GLN A 204 12.09 -0.01 7.76
C GLN A 204 12.54 0.22 6.31
N CYS A 205 11.62 0.45 5.36
CA CYS A 205 11.99 0.76 3.99
C CYS A 205 12.79 2.07 3.88
N LYS A 206 12.39 3.09 4.65
CA LYS A 206 13.04 4.41 4.65
C LYS A 206 14.49 4.38 5.10
N THR A 207 14.91 3.36 5.86
CA THR A 207 16.33 3.19 6.24
C THR A 207 17.18 2.57 5.14
N SER A 208 16.60 2.17 4.01
CA SER A 208 17.37 1.59 2.90
C SER A 208 18.18 2.65 2.15
N ASN A 209 19.39 2.26 1.70
CA ASN A 209 20.26 3.15 0.90
C ASN A 209 19.59 3.69 -0.36
N LEU A 210 18.62 2.96 -0.93
CA LEU A 210 17.88 3.40 -2.11
C LEU A 210 16.83 4.46 -1.74
N ALA A 211 16.04 4.21 -0.69
CA ALA A 211 15.05 5.19 -0.20
C ALA A 211 15.71 6.50 0.26
N GLN A 212 16.86 6.43 0.93
CA GLN A 212 17.59 7.62 1.39
C GLN A 212 18.12 8.52 0.27
N LYS A 213 18.27 7.99 -0.95
CA LYS A 213 18.70 8.76 -2.13
C LYS A 213 17.53 9.45 -2.85
N MET A 214 16.29 9.12 -2.47
CA MET A 214 15.09 9.69 -3.08
C MET A 214 14.68 10.95 -2.30
N THR A 215 14.29 12.00 -3.02
CA THR A 215 13.76 13.24 -2.42
C THR A 215 12.42 12.99 -1.71
N ASN A 216 11.62 12.04 -2.21
CA ASN A 216 10.44 11.51 -1.54
C ASN A 216 10.43 9.99 -1.68
N SER A 217 10.62 9.28 -0.56
CA SER A 217 10.62 7.81 -0.52
C SER A 217 9.27 7.20 -0.13
N ASP A 218 8.25 8.02 0.15
CA ASP A 218 6.95 7.52 0.63
C ASP A 218 6.28 6.63 -0.42
N ASP A 219 6.12 7.10 -1.65
CA ASP A 219 5.49 6.32 -2.73
C ASP A 219 6.25 5.02 -3.02
N PHE A 220 7.58 5.07 -2.95
CA PHE A 220 8.45 3.90 -3.10
C PHE A 220 8.23 2.88 -1.98
N CYS A 221 8.19 3.34 -0.72
CA CYS A 221 7.99 2.48 0.43
C CYS A 221 6.56 1.94 0.55
N VAL A 222 5.56 2.71 0.11
CA VAL A 222 4.17 2.25 -0.01
C VAL A 222 4.08 1.16 -1.08
N CYS A 223 4.73 1.33 -2.24
CA CYS A 223 4.77 0.27 -3.26
C CYS A 223 5.39 -1.03 -2.72
N ILE A 224 6.49 -0.95 -1.95
CA ILE A 224 7.08 -2.13 -1.32
C ILE A 224 6.11 -2.76 -0.33
N LEU A 225 5.47 -1.95 0.52
CA LEU A 225 4.46 -2.42 1.46
C LEU A 225 3.36 -3.19 0.72
N ASP A 226 2.78 -2.65 -0.36
CA ASP A 226 1.71 -3.30 -1.12
C ASP A 226 2.14 -4.66 -1.69
N LYS A 227 3.38 -4.77 -2.19
CA LYS A 227 3.93 -6.05 -2.67
C LYS A 227 4.16 -7.06 -1.54
N ILE A 228 4.55 -6.59 -0.34
CA ILE A 228 4.65 -7.46 0.85
C ILE A 228 3.25 -7.91 1.29
N GLN A 229 2.27 -6.99 1.36
CA GLN A 229 0.91 -7.27 1.82
C GLN A 229 0.17 -8.26 0.92
N SER A 230 0.39 -8.16 -0.39
CA SER A 230 -0.20 -9.07 -1.38
C SER A 230 0.38 -10.48 -1.26
N LYS A 231 1.68 -10.62 -0.96
CA LYS A 231 2.34 -11.92 -0.87
C LYS A 231 2.20 -12.61 0.49
N TYR A 232 2.21 -11.86 1.59
CA TYR A 232 2.27 -12.41 2.94
C TYR A 232 1.16 -11.87 3.83
N THR A 233 0.70 -12.67 4.79
CA THR A 233 0.14 -12.13 6.04
C THR A 233 1.27 -11.50 6.86
N PHE A 234 0.93 -10.59 7.77
CA PHE A 234 1.94 -9.98 8.63
C PHE A 234 2.68 -11.02 9.48
N LYS A 235 1.95 -11.98 10.04
CA LYS A 235 2.51 -13.07 10.86
C LYS A 235 3.47 -13.96 10.07
N GLU A 236 3.15 -14.28 8.81
CA GLU A 236 4.06 -15.02 7.94
C GLU A 236 5.31 -14.20 7.65
N PHE A 237 5.15 -12.91 7.31
CA PHE A 237 6.29 -12.04 7.03
C PHE A 237 7.23 -11.90 8.24
N GLN A 238 6.69 -11.79 9.45
CA GLN A 238 7.48 -11.72 10.69
C GLN A 238 8.28 -13.00 10.97
N LYS A 239 7.76 -14.16 10.55
CA LYS A 239 8.41 -15.47 10.74
C LYS A 239 9.54 -15.73 9.74
N LEU A 240 9.64 -14.95 8.67
CA LEU A 240 10.74 -15.04 7.72
C LEU A 240 12.07 -14.73 8.41
N LEU A 241 13.12 -15.44 8.00
CA LEU A 241 14.47 -15.17 8.42
C LEU A 241 14.85 -13.73 8.04
N ALA A 242 15.79 -13.14 8.79
CA ALA A 242 16.25 -11.77 8.51
C ALA A 242 16.76 -11.62 7.06
N VAL A 243 17.44 -12.65 6.53
CA VAL A 243 17.92 -12.68 5.14
C VAL A 243 16.78 -12.76 4.13
N GLU A 244 15.70 -13.49 4.42
CA GLU A 244 14.54 -13.60 3.54
C GLU A 244 13.75 -12.29 3.51
N ARG A 245 13.60 -11.62 4.66
CA ARG A 245 13.01 -10.29 4.74
C ARG A 245 13.85 -9.28 3.95
N ALA A 246 15.16 -9.27 4.14
CA ALA A 246 16.06 -8.41 3.39
C ALA A 246 15.98 -8.67 1.87
N LYS A 247 15.89 -9.93 1.46
CA LYS A 247 15.67 -10.30 0.05
C LYS A 247 14.31 -9.79 -0.46
N ALA A 248 13.23 -9.95 0.31
CA ALA A 248 11.91 -9.46 -0.06
C ALA A 248 11.91 -7.93 -0.29
N PHE A 249 12.48 -7.16 0.65
CA PHE A 249 12.66 -5.71 0.48
C PHE A 249 13.46 -5.37 -0.78
N LYS A 250 14.54 -6.10 -1.05
CA LYS A 250 15.39 -5.87 -2.23
C LYS A 250 14.65 -6.18 -3.54
N ASP A 251 14.02 -7.35 -3.64
CA ASP A 251 13.33 -7.78 -4.85
C ASP A 251 12.13 -6.86 -5.15
N PHE A 252 11.32 -6.56 -4.14
CA PHE A 252 10.19 -5.65 -4.28
C PHE A 252 10.64 -4.22 -4.52
N GLY A 253 11.73 -3.78 -3.88
CA GLY A 253 12.33 -2.48 -4.15
C GLY A 253 12.81 -2.36 -5.60
N ASN A 254 13.47 -3.38 -6.15
CA ASN A 254 13.85 -3.38 -7.56
C ASN A 254 12.64 -3.32 -8.49
N SER A 255 11.57 -4.05 -8.17
CA SER A 255 10.32 -4.00 -8.93
C SER A 255 9.67 -2.62 -8.87
N CYS A 256 9.51 -2.04 -7.67
CA CYS A 256 8.92 -0.72 -7.45
C CYS A 256 9.75 0.39 -8.09
N PHE A 257 11.07 0.29 -8.02
CA PHE A 257 11.95 1.22 -8.69
C PHE A 257 11.85 1.12 -10.21
N GLY A 258 11.69 -0.09 -10.75
CA GLY A 258 11.50 -0.33 -12.18
C GLY A 258 10.16 0.18 -12.73
N GLU A 259 9.18 0.47 -11.88
CA GLU A 259 7.94 1.13 -12.30
C GLU A 259 8.26 2.53 -12.84
N SER A 260 7.76 2.81 -14.05
CA SER A 260 8.28 3.88 -14.92
C SER A 260 8.09 5.29 -14.36
N SER A 261 7.07 5.51 -13.54
CA SER A 261 6.79 6.79 -12.89
C SER A 261 7.78 7.09 -11.76
N LEU A 262 8.08 6.09 -10.91
CA LEU A 262 8.98 6.22 -9.77
C LEU A 262 10.44 6.30 -10.21
N SER A 263 10.86 5.48 -11.17
CA SER A 263 12.21 5.61 -11.75
C SER A 263 12.41 6.99 -12.39
N LYS A 264 11.45 7.45 -13.20
CA LYS A 264 11.57 8.73 -13.91
C LYS A 264 11.76 9.90 -12.95
N SER A 265 10.98 9.99 -11.88
CA SER A 265 11.07 11.09 -10.92
C SER A 265 12.45 11.16 -10.25
N VAL A 266 13.04 10.01 -9.91
CA VAL A 266 14.39 9.92 -9.32
C VAL A 266 15.45 10.41 -10.29
N TYR A 267 15.42 9.97 -11.54
CA TYR A 267 16.42 10.42 -12.52
C TYR A 267 16.24 11.89 -12.91
N ASP A 268 15.00 12.38 -12.97
CA ASP A 268 14.72 13.80 -13.22
C ASP A 268 15.24 14.70 -12.07
N ASP A 269 15.15 14.22 -10.83
CA ASP A 269 15.75 14.90 -9.68
C ASP A 269 17.28 14.90 -9.74
N LEU A 270 17.91 13.77 -10.07
CA LEU A 270 19.36 13.71 -10.28
C LEU A 270 19.82 14.67 -11.39
N ARG A 271 19.06 14.80 -12.48
CA ARG A 271 19.32 15.78 -13.56
C ARG A 271 19.25 17.21 -13.04
N LYS A 272 18.22 17.55 -12.25
CA LYS A 272 18.09 18.88 -11.63
C LYS A 272 19.26 19.19 -10.70
N GLN A 273 19.64 18.24 -9.83
CA GLN A 273 20.79 18.37 -8.95
C GLN A 273 22.08 18.60 -9.75
N ALA A 274 22.31 17.78 -10.78
CA ALA A 274 23.48 17.92 -11.66
C ALA A 274 23.54 19.31 -12.33
N ALA A 275 22.40 19.80 -12.83
CA ALA A 275 22.31 21.12 -13.46
C ALA A 275 22.58 22.25 -12.46
N VAL A 276 22.09 22.16 -11.22
CA VAL A 276 22.37 23.15 -10.16
C VAL A 276 23.85 23.14 -9.79
N LEU A 277 24.45 21.97 -9.59
CA LEU A 277 25.87 21.82 -9.29
C LEU A 277 26.75 22.38 -10.42
N ALA A 278 26.38 22.10 -11.68
CA ALA A 278 27.09 22.64 -12.84
C ALA A 278 27.02 24.18 -12.90
N LYS A 279 25.86 24.79 -12.60
CA LYS A 279 25.71 26.26 -12.50
C LYS A 279 26.57 26.87 -11.39
N GLN A 280 26.81 26.12 -10.31
CA GLN A 280 27.70 26.50 -9.20
C GLN A 280 29.18 26.22 -9.48
N ALA A 281 29.54 25.86 -10.73
CA ALA A 281 30.89 25.45 -11.13
C ALA A 281 31.43 24.19 -10.42
N LYS A 282 30.57 23.43 -9.71
CA LYS A 282 30.90 22.17 -9.03
C LYS A 282 30.82 20.98 -9.98
N GLN A 283 31.63 21.02 -11.04
CA GLN A 283 31.56 20.05 -12.15
C GLN A 283 31.83 18.61 -11.70
N GLY A 284 32.73 18.39 -10.74
CA GLY A 284 33.01 17.06 -10.20
C GLY A 284 31.79 16.42 -9.54
N GLU A 285 31.05 17.18 -8.74
CA GLU A 285 29.81 16.70 -8.09
C GLU A 285 28.70 16.45 -9.14
N ALA A 286 28.59 17.30 -10.17
CA ALA A 286 27.64 17.10 -11.27
C ALA A 286 27.94 15.81 -12.04
N ILE A 287 29.21 15.52 -12.31
CA ILE A 287 29.66 14.27 -12.98
C ILE A 287 29.22 13.04 -12.18
N VAL A 288 29.31 13.05 -10.85
CA VAL A 288 28.88 11.93 -10.00
C VAL A 288 27.39 11.62 -10.20
N LYS A 289 26.54 12.66 -10.22
CA LYS A 289 25.09 12.52 -10.43
C LYS A 289 24.79 11.97 -11.83
N LEU A 290 25.40 12.53 -12.87
CA LEU A 290 25.21 12.10 -14.26
C LEU A 290 25.73 10.68 -14.51
N THR A 291 26.85 10.29 -13.89
CA THR A 291 27.41 8.93 -13.99
C THR A 291 26.45 7.90 -13.40
N THR A 292 25.69 8.25 -12.36
CA THR A 292 24.67 7.36 -11.79
C THR A 292 23.57 7.07 -12.83
N ILE A 293 23.03 8.12 -13.45
CA ILE A 293 21.99 8.00 -14.50
C ILE A 293 22.49 7.13 -15.68
N ILE A 294 23.75 7.32 -16.09
CA ILE A 294 24.36 6.59 -17.20
C ILE A 294 24.59 5.11 -16.85
N ASN A 295 25.18 4.83 -15.69
CA ASN A 295 25.46 3.45 -15.26
C ASN A 295 24.17 2.63 -15.07
N ASP A 296 23.08 3.28 -14.68
CA ASP A 296 21.76 2.64 -14.53
C ASP A 296 21.03 2.47 -15.88
N GLY A 297 21.62 2.90 -17.00
CA GLY A 297 21.07 2.75 -18.35
C GLY A 297 19.86 3.65 -18.62
N LYS A 298 19.75 4.78 -17.92
CA LYS A 298 18.59 5.70 -18.00
C LYS A 298 18.93 7.07 -18.58
N ALA A 299 20.14 7.20 -19.12
CA ALA A 299 20.62 8.42 -19.75
C ALA A 299 19.97 8.66 -21.12
N THR A 300 19.65 9.92 -21.35
CA THR A 300 19.24 10.51 -22.62
C THR A 300 20.45 11.11 -23.34
N SER A 301 20.29 11.49 -24.61
CA SER A 301 21.31 12.25 -25.36
C SER A 301 21.77 13.51 -24.61
N LEU A 302 20.83 14.24 -23.98
CA LEU A 302 21.13 15.44 -23.19
C LEU A 302 21.93 15.15 -21.92
N ASP A 303 21.75 13.99 -21.29
CA ASP A 303 22.56 13.60 -20.13
C ASP A 303 24.03 13.38 -20.53
N TYR A 304 24.25 12.76 -21.70
CA TYR A 304 25.59 12.62 -22.30
C TYR A 304 26.18 13.97 -22.71
N ASN A 305 25.35 14.88 -23.21
CA ASN A 305 25.76 16.25 -23.50
C ASN A 305 26.24 16.97 -22.22
N SER A 306 25.44 16.91 -21.15
CA SER A 306 25.77 17.54 -19.87
C SER A 306 27.06 16.97 -19.27
N ILE A 307 27.22 15.65 -19.21
CA ILE A 307 28.44 15.06 -18.64
C ILE A 307 29.67 15.35 -19.51
N GLY A 308 29.50 15.36 -20.84
CA GLY A 308 30.52 15.75 -21.79
C GLY A 308 31.00 17.17 -21.56
N SER A 309 30.07 18.12 -21.42
CA SER A 309 30.38 19.52 -21.10
C SER A 309 31.11 19.67 -19.76
N SER A 310 30.67 18.97 -18.71
CA SER A 310 31.38 18.95 -17.41
C SER A 310 32.80 18.38 -17.53
N TYR A 311 33.02 17.36 -18.37
CA TYR A 311 34.37 16.84 -18.64
C TYR A 311 35.24 17.84 -19.41
N VAL A 312 34.67 18.61 -20.35
CA VAL A 312 35.40 19.72 -21.00
C VAL A 312 35.84 20.75 -19.97
N LEU A 313 34.91 21.19 -19.11
CA LEU A 313 35.19 22.20 -18.08
C LEU A 313 36.19 21.73 -17.01
N THR A 314 36.32 20.42 -16.82
CA THR A 314 37.33 19.82 -15.90
C THR A 314 38.59 19.34 -16.62
N LYS A 315 38.80 19.76 -17.88
CA LYS A 315 40.00 19.44 -18.70
C LYS A 315 40.21 17.95 -18.97
N GLN A 316 39.16 17.13 -18.87
CA GLN A 316 39.19 15.68 -19.14
C GLN A 316 38.68 15.39 -20.56
N TYR A 317 39.34 15.96 -21.58
CA TYR A 317 38.81 16.02 -22.95
C TYR A 317 38.59 14.64 -23.59
N GLY A 318 39.47 13.65 -23.33
CA GLY A 318 39.27 12.28 -23.81
C GLY A 318 37.97 11.65 -23.29
N LYS A 319 37.63 11.88 -22.01
CA LYS A 319 36.35 11.44 -21.44
C LYS A 319 35.17 12.20 -22.03
N ALA A 320 35.32 13.52 -22.22
CA ALA A 320 34.29 14.32 -22.89
C ALA A 320 33.96 13.76 -24.27
N ILE A 321 34.97 13.50 -25.11
CA ILE A 321 34.79 12.92 -26.45
C ILE A 321 34.08 11.56 -26.36
N LYS A 322 34.49 10.69 -25.43
CA LYS A 322 33.86 9.38 -25.24
C LYS A 322 32.36 9.52 -24.98
N PHE A 323 31.97 10.30 -23.97
CA PHE A 323 30.56 10.42 -23.59
C PHE A 323 29.72 11.19 -24.62
N LEU A 324 30.28 12.23 -25.25
CA LEU A 324 29.59 12.98 -26.31
C LEU A 324 29.30 12.11 -27.53
N LYS A 325 30.23 11.20 -27.90
CA LYS A 325 29.98 10.21 -28.95
C LYS A 325 28.87 9.22 -28.60
N GLU A 326 28.77 8.80 -27.33
CA GLU A 326 27.65 7.93 -26.92
C GLU A 326 26.32 8.70 -26.98
N GLY A 327 26.29 9.97 -26.58
CA GLY A 327 25.10 10.82 -26.75
C GLY A 327 24.71 11.02 -28.21
N GLU A 328 25.70 11.24 -29.08
CA GLU A 328 25.51 11.38 -30.53
C GLU A 328 24.91 10.11 -31.17
N LYS A 329 25.21 8.91 -30.65
CA LYS A 329 24.57 7.68 -31.13
C LYS A 329 23.10 7.58 -30.74
N LEU A 330 22.69 8.21 -29.64
CA LEU A 330 21.30 8.22 -29.21
C LEU A 330 20.47 9.26 -29.97
N ASP A 331 21.08 10.40 -30.28
CA ASP A 331 20.47 11.47 -31.07
C ASP A 331 21.58 12.19 -31.84
N ASP A 332 21.66 11.92 -33.15
CA ASP A 332 22.65 12.52 -34.02
C ASP A 332 22.24 13.89 -34.56
N THR A 333 21.03 14.35 -34.22
CA THR A 333 20.49 15.66 -34.61
C THR A 333 20.72 16.73 -33.54
N GLU A 334 21.01 16.33 -32.30
CA GLU A 334 21.25 17.23 -31.18
C GLU A 334 22.53 18.08 -31.37
N LEU A 335 22.35 19.34 -31.75
CA LEU A 335 23.43 20.27 -32.09
C LEU A 335 24.30 20.64 -30.89
N LEU A 336 23.78 20.64 -29.66
CA LEU A 336 24.60 20.88 -28.47
C LEU A 336 25.69 19.81 -28.32
N ILE A 337 25.36 18.55 -28.62
CA ILE A 337 26.33 17.44 -28.58
C ILE A 337 27.41 17.66 -29.65
N LYS A 338 27.00 17.97 -30.89
CA LYS A 338 27.96 18.25 -31.98
C LYS A 338 28.90 19.38 -31.60
N LEU A 339 28.35 20.45 -31.04
CA LEU A 339 29.12 21.63 -30.67
C LEU A 339 30.11 21.31 -29.55
N ASN A 340 29.65 20.66 -28.47
CA ASN A 340 30.52 20.24 -27.37
C ASN A 340 31.57 19.21 -27.83
N LEU A 341 31.26 18.36 -28.81
CA LEU A 341 32.22 17.44 -29.40
C LEU A 341 33.29 18.18 -30.21
N ALA A 342 32.91 19.22 -30.95
CA ALA A 342 33.86 20.12 -31.61
C ALA A 342 34.78 20.82 -30.60
N HIS A 343 34.22 21.29 -29.48
CA HIS A 343 34.99 21.88 -28.38
C HIS A 343 35.98 20.88 -27.79
N ALA A 344 35.52 19.66 -27.49
CA ALA A 344 36.34 18.62 -26.91
C ALA A 344 37.48 18.18 -27.86
N TYR A 345 37.22 18.07 -29.18
CA TYR A 345 38.28 17.83 -30.16
C TYR A 345 39.29 18.97 -30.25
N LEU A 346 38.81 20.22 -30.26
CA LEU A 346 39.66 21.40 -30.34
C LEU A 346 40.64 21.48 -29.16
N LEU A 347 40.13 21.18 -27.96
CA LEU A 347 40.87 21.20 -26.71
C LEU A 347 41.72 19.94 -26.48
N ASN A 348 41.48 18.89 -27.26
CA ASN A 348 42.29 17.66 -27.30
C ASN A 348 43.22 17.63 -28.53
N ASP A 349 43.67 18.81 -28.97
CA ASP A 349 44.60 19.03 -30.09
C ASP A 349 44.21 18.43 -31.45
N ASN A 350 42.94 18.04 -31.61
CA ASN A 350 42.41 17.54 -32.88
C ASN A 350 41.65 18.65 -33.62
N TYR A 351 42.41 19.64 -34.10
CA TYR A 351 41.87 20.78 -34.83
C TYR A 351 41.15 20.37 -36.12
N ALA A 352 41.63 19.34 -36.82
CA ALA A 352 41.03 18.89 -38.08
C ALA A 352 39.58 18.41 -37.87
N SER A 353 39.36 17.52 -36.89
CA SER A 353 38.00 17.05 -36.56
C SER A 353 37.13 18.17 -36.01
N ALA A 354 37.67 19.04 -35.14
CA ALA A 354 36.93 20.17 -34.61
C ALA A 354 36.45 21.11 -35.73
N LYS A 355 37.36 21.50 -36.63
CA LYS A 355 37.08 22.39 -37.77
C LYS A 355 35.98 21.84 -38.67
N ALA A 356 35.99 20.53 -38.95
CA ALA A 356 34.98 19.90 -39.79
C ALA A 356 33.57 20.08 -39.20
N ILE A 357 33.41 19.87 -37.89
CA ILE A 357 32.13 20.03 -37.20
C ILE A 357 31.72 21.51 -37.14
N TYR A 358 32.62 22.41 -36.74
CA TYR A 358 32.31 23.84 -36.67
C TYR A 358 31.79 24.40 -37.99
N LYS A 359 32.42 24.02 -39.11
CA LYS A 359 32.03 24.47 -40.44
C LYS A 359 30.70 23.87 -40.90
N LYS A 360 30.46 22.58 -40.61
CA LYS A 360 29.26 21.86 -41.07
C LYS A 360 27.96 22.51 -40.59
N TYR A 361 27.94 23.03 -39.37
CA TYR A 361 26.73 23.54 -38.71
C TYR A 361 26.69 25.08 -38.58
N GLN A 362 27.63 25.80 -39.20
CA GLN A 362 27.85 27.24 -38.97
C GLN A 362 26.62 28.14 -39.25
N SER A 363 25.71 27.70 -40.13
CA SER A 363 24.49 28.44 -40.49
C SER A 363 23.25 28.02 -39.71
N GLN A 364 23.37 27.12 -38.73
CA GLN A 364 22.26 26.60 -37.97
C GLN A 364 22.10 27.31 -36.62
N ASN A 365 20.93 27.12 -36.01
CA ASN A 365 20.67 27.56 -34.64
C ASN A 365 20.70 26.36 -33.69
N VAL A 366 21.34 26.53 -32.53
CA VAL A 366 21.48 25.50 -31.50
C VAL A 366 20.22 25.42 -30.63
N THR A 367 19.52 26.54 -30.46
CA THR A 367 18.17 26.62 -29.91
C THR A 367 17.31 27.51 -30.81
N ASP A 368 16.02 27.66 -30.50
CA ASP A 368 15.12 28.60 -31.20
C ASP A 368 15.62 30.05 -31.29
N SER A 369 16.49 30.46 -30.37
CA SER A 369 16.92 31.84 -30.15
C SER A 369 18.44 32.02 -30.14
N LEU A 370 19.22 30.95 -30.25
CA LEU A 370 20.68 30.98 -30.14
C LEU A 370 21.36 30.36 -31.34
N SER A 371 22.07 31.18 -32.13
CA SER A 371 22.79 30.69 -33.30
C SER A 371 24.04 29.90 -32.92
N TRP A 372 24.48 29.00 -33.80
CA TRP A 372 25.71 28.23 -33.65
C TRP A 372 26.92 29.13 -33.37
N THR A 373 27.09 30.18 -34.17
CA THR A 373 28.18 31.15 -34.01
C THR A 373 28.10 31.93 -32.70
N GLN A 374 26.89 32.32 -32.26
CA GLN A 374 26.70 33.00 -30.98
C GLN A 374 27.09 32.07 -29.81
N LYS A 375 26.67 30.81 -29.83
CA LYS A 375 27.00 29.83 -28.79
C LYS A 375 28.51 29.58 -28.70
N ILE A 376 29.22 29.44 -29.83
CA ILE A 376 30.69 29.32 -29.84
C ILE A 376 31.36 30.49 -29.12
N LYS A 377 30.94 31.72 -29.43
CA LYS A 377 31.49 32.94 -28.81
C LYS A 377 31.27 32.93 -27.29
N GLN A 378 30.07 32.54 -26.85
CA GLN A 378 29.74 32.39 -25.42
C GLN A 378 30.59 31.31 -24.74
N ASP A 379 30.74 30.15 -25.37
CA ASP A 379 31.51 29.03 -24.82
C ASP A 379 32.99 29.34 -24.70
N PHE A 380 33.59 29.97 -25.71
CA PHE A 380 34.99 30.38 -25.64
C PHE A 380 35.23 31.43 -24.55
N ALA A 381 34.28 32.35 -24.33
CA ALA A 381 34.35 33.28 -23.20
C ALA A 381 34.27 32.54 -21.85
N ALA A 382 33.36 31.57 -21.73
CA ALA A 382 33.22 30.75 -20.52
C ALA A 382 34.47 29.89 -20.27
N PHE A 383 35.05 29.30 -21.30
CA PHE A 383 36.31 28.53 -21.22
C PHE A 383 37.47 29.41 -20.75
N LYS A 384 37.64 30.60 -21.33
CA LYS A 384 38.65 31.56 -20.89
C LYS A 384 38.47 31.91 -19.40
N LYS A 385 37.24 32.16 -18.95
CA LYS A 385 36.92 32.40 -17.53
C LYS A 385 37.22 31.19 -16.63
N ALA A 386 37.09 29.99 -17.15
CA ALA A 386 37.44 28.74 -16.46
C ALA A 386 38.93 28.37 -16.56
N GLY A 387 39.79 29.24 -17.10
CA GLY A 387 41.22 28.97 -17.26
C GLY A 387 41.53 27.88 -18.30
N ILE A 388 40.65 27.74 -19.30
CA ILE A 388 40.82 26.89 -20.48
C ILE A 388 41.19 27.79 -21.65
N VAL A 389 42.40 27.58 -22.19
CA VAL A 389 42.96 28.37 -23.31
C VAL A 389 43.34 27.45 -24.46
N SER A 390 43.18 27.93 -25.69
CA SER A 390 43.62 27.24 -26.90
C SER A 390 44.02 28.26 -27.96
N ASN A 391 45.18 28.04 -28.58
CA ASN A 391 45.67 28.88 -29.70
C ASN A 391 44.78 28.80 -30.95
N ASN A 392 43.83 27.86 -30.98
CA ASN A 392 42.94 27.65 -32.10
C ASN A 392 41.57 28.35 -31.95
N PHE A 393 41.27 28.98 -30.80
CA PHE A 393 39.99 29.70 -30.63
C PHE A 393 39.82 30.80 -31.66
N GLU A 394 40.82 31.66 -31.83
CA GLU A 394 40.80 32.76 -32.80
C GLU A 394 40.75 32.23 -34.24
N ARG A 395 41.37 31.07 -34.51
CA ARG A 395 41.28 30.40 -35.81
C ARG A 395 39.85 29.92 -36.10
N VAL A 396 39.15 29.39 -35.09
CA VAL A 396 37.74 28.97 -35.23
C VAL A 396 36.83 30.18 -35.40
N LEU A 397 37.01 31.25 -34.61
CA LEU A 397 36.19 32.46 -34.73
C LEU A 397 36.28 33.07 -36.14
N LYS A 398 37.50 33.16 -36.72
CA LYS A 398 37.70 33.61 -38.11
C LYS A 398 37.02 32.73 -39.16
N LEU A 399 36.71 31.46 -38.86
CA LEU A 399 35.95 30.60 -39.77
C LEU A 399 34.46 30.97 -39.78
N MET A 400 33.95 31.56 -38.69
CA MET A 400 32.54 31.89 -38.54
C MET A 400 32.19 33.30 -39.05
N ASP A 401 33.20 34.14 -39.29
CA ASP A 401 33.05 35.50 -39.85
C ASP A 401 33.13 35.51 -41.39
N LYS A 402 33.20 34.33 -42.02
CA LYS A 402 33.17 34.12 -43.47
C LYS A 402 31.87 33.44 -43.87
#